data_AF-A0A430F8R4-F1
#
_entry.id   AF-A0A430F8R4-F1
#
_cell.length_a   1.000
_cell.length_b   1.000
_cell.length_c   1.000
_cell.angle_alpha   90.00
_cell.angle_beta   90.00
_cell.angle_gamma   90.00
#
_symmetry.space_group_name_H-M   'P 1'
#
loop_
_entity.id
_entity.type
_entity.pdbx_description
1 polymer ?
#
loop_
_entity_poly.entity_id
_entity_poly.type
_entity_poly.pdbx_seq_one_letter_code
_entity_poly.pdbx_strand_id
1 'polypeptide(L)' 'MPEPLRGNLSGYWSRRIDQKNRLVYRVAGGGRSLCLEIVQCRTHYGDR' A
#
# COMPACT_ATOMS: atom_id res chain seq x y z
N MET A 1 -4.61 1.47 -12.28
CA MET A 1 -3.50 2.34 -11.82
C MET A 1 -3.49 2.35 -10.29
N PRO A 2 -2.34 2.50 -9.61
CA PRO A 2 -2.31 2.67 -8.16
C PRO A 2 -3.06 3.96 -7.77
N GLU A 3 -3.93 3.86 -6.78
CA GLU A 3 -4.83 4.93 -6.33
C GLU A 3 -4.19 5.65 -5.12
N PRO A 4 -3.95 6.97 -5.18
CA PRO A 4 -3.45 7.70 -4.03
C PRO A 4 -4.51 7.77 -2.93
N LEU A 5 -4.10 7.43 -1.70
CA LEU A 5 -4.97 7.50 -0.53
C LEU A 5 -5.06 8.92 0.03
N ARG A 6 -6.13 9.22 0.77
CA ARG A 6 -6.42 10.54 1.35
C ARG A 6 -6.53 10.45 2.88
N GLY A 7 -6.55 11.60 3.56
CA GLY A 7 -6.65 11.67 5.02
C GLY A 7 -5.37 11.21 5.71
N ASN A 8 -5.48 10.39 6.75
CA ASN A 8 -4.34 9.87 7.53
C ASN A 8 -3.37 9.01 6.70
N LEU A 9 -3.78 8.56 5.51
CA LEU A 9 -2.96 7.80 4.56
C LEU A 9 -2.55 8.64 3.35
N SER A 10 -2.62 9.97 3.43
CA SER A 10 -2.07 10.85 2.39
C SER A 10 -0.59 10.54 2.15
N GLY A 11 -0.18 10.39 0.89
CA GLY A 11 1.17 9.97 0.50
C GLY A 11 1.37 8.45 0.38
N TYR A 12 0.37 7.65 0.74
CA TYR A 12 0.34 6.21 0.45
C TYR A 12 -0.44 5.91 -0.83
N TRP A 13 -0.11 4.77 -1.41
CA TRP A 13 -0.69 4.24 -2.64
C TRP A 13 -1.37 2.92 -2.35
N SER A 14 -2.54 2.70 -2.98
CA SER A 14 -3.23 1.43 -2.97
C SER A 14 -3.14 0.77 -4.34
N ARG A 15 -2.71 -0.50 -4.38
CA ARG A 15 -2.76 -1.34 -5.59
C ARG A 15 -3.56 -2.60 -5.30
N ARG A 16 -4.48 -2.95 -6.20
CA ARG A 16 -5.16 -4.26 -6.17
C ARG A 16 -4.16 -5.36 -6.51
N ILE A 17 -4.06 -6.36 -5.64
CA ILE A 17 -3.35 -7.62 -5.90
C ILE A 17 -4.30 -8.56 -6.64
N ASP A 18 -5.54 -8.66 -6.16
CA ASP A 18 -6.65 -9.36 -6.80
C ASP A 18 -7.98 -8.64 -6.46
N GLN A 19 -9.12 -9.32 -6.63
CA GLN A 19 -10.45 -8.76 -6.35
C GLN A 19 -10.66 -8.38 -4.87
N LYS A 20 -10.00 -9.06 -3.93
CA LYS A 20 -10.19 -8.93 -2.48
C LYS A 20 -8.99 -8.30 -1.78
N ASN A 21 -7.80 -8.39 -2.38
CA ASN A 21 -6.55 -7.99 -1.76
C ASN A 21 -6.04 -6.65 -2.28
N ARG A 22 -5.61 -5.79 -1.35
CA ARG A 22 -4.94 -4.53 -1.65
C ARG A 22 -3.61 -4.44 -0.92
N LEU A 23 -2.59 -4.01 -1.66
CA LEU A 23 -1.31 -3.58 -1.13
C LEU A 23 -1.39 -2.08 -0.86
N VAL A 24 -1.17 -1.67 0.39
CA VAL A 24 -1.00 -0.26 0.74
C VAL A 24 0.46 -0.01 1.06
N TYR A 25 1.09 0.88 0.30
CA TYR A 25 2.52 1.14 0.39
C TYR A 25 2.85 2.59 0.09
N ARG A 26 4.04 3.03 0.47
CA ARG A 26 4.66 4.25 -0.05
C ARG A 26 6.12 4.01 -0.39
N VAL A 27 6.65 4.85 -1.26
CA VAL A 27 8.08 4.91 -1.55
C VAL A 27 8.65 6.05 -0.72
N ALA A 28 9.64 5.74 0.11
CA ALA A 28 10.33 6.70 0.96
C ALA A 28 11.83 6.74 0.63
N GLY A 29 12.48 7.86 0.95
CA GLY A 29 13.90 8.07 0.65
C GLY A 29 14.16 8.63 -0.75
N GLY A 30 15.43 8.69 -1.13
CA GLY A 30 15.88 9.29 -2.39
C GLY A 30 17.23 8.74 -2.87
N GLY A 31 17.47 8.81 -4.18
CA GLY A 31 18.71 8.32 -4.80
C GLY A 31 18.88 6.80 -4.63
N ARG A 32 20.01 6.38 -4.06
CA ARG A 32 20.33 4.96 -3.81
C ARG A 32 19.69 4.38 -2.54
N SER A 33 19.11 5.23 -1.69
CA SER A 33 18.47 4.82 -0.43
C SER A 33 16.95 4.83 -0.53
N LEU A 34 16.43 4.28 -1.63
CA LEU A 34 15.00 4.17 -1.85
C LEU A 34 14.45 2.97 -1.06
N CYS A 35 13.43 3.19 -0.24
CA CYS A 35 12.79 2.19 0.58
C CYS A 35 11.31 2.05 0.22
N LEU A 36 10.82 0.81 0.16
CA LEU A 36 9.41 0.51 -0.01
C LEU A 36 8.81 0.19 1.36
N GLU A 37 7.96 1.07 1.87
CA GLU A 37 7.26 0.86 3.14
C GLU A 37 5.88 0.27 2.87
N ILE A 38 5.64 -0.94 3.35
CA ILE A 38 4.37 -1.66 3.22
C ILE A 38 3.64 -1.61 4.56
N VAL A 39 2.47 -0.96 4.59
CA VAL A 39 1.67 -0.79 5.81
C VAL A 39 0.46 -1.72 5.86
N GLN A 40 0.05 -2.27 4.70
CA GLN A 40 -1.00 -3.28 4.65
C GLN A 40 -0.77 -4.23 3.46
N CYS A 41 -0.78 -5.52 3.76
CA CYS A 41 -0.72 -6.60 2.78
C CYS A 41 -1.57 -7.79 3.27
N ARG A 42 -2.87 -7.56 3.47
CA ARG A 42 -3.78 -8.52 4.11
C ARG A 42 -5.16 -8.56 3.44
N THR A 43 -5.76 -9.75 3.45
CA THR A 43 -7.09 -10.13 3.00
C THR A 43 -8.25 -9.51 3.82
N HIS A 44 -9.44 -9.53 3.21
CA HIS A 44 -10.74 -9.42 3.91
C HIS A 44 -11.05 -10.64 4.78
N TYR A 45 -10.20 -11.66 4.79
CA TYR A 45 -10.45 -12.90 5.49
C TYR A 45 -9.43 -13.06 6.61
N GLY A 46 -9.77 -12.48 7.76
CA GLY A 46 -9.57 -13.20 9.01
C GLY A 46 -10.65 -14.29 9.15
N ASP A 47 -10.95 -15.04 8.08
CA ASP A 47 -11.91 -16.14 8.13
C ASP A 47 -11.24 -17.28 8.90
N ARG A 48 -11.62 -17.37 10.17
CA ARG A 48 -11.86 -18.65 10.82
C ARG A 48 -13.27 -19.10 10.51
#